data_AF-C4F8F1-F1
#
_entry.id   AF-C4F8F1-F1
#
_cell.length_a   1.000
_cell.length_b   1.000
_cell.length_c   1.000
_cell.angle_alpha   90.00
_cell.angle_beta   90.00
_cell.angle_gamma   90.00
#
_symmetry.space_group_name_H-M   'P 1'
#
loop_
_entity.id
_entity.type
_entity.pdbx_description
1 polymer ?
#
loop_
_entity_poly.entity_id
_entity_poly.type
_entity_poly.pdbx_seq_one_letter_code
_entity_poly.pdbx_strand_id
1 'polypeptide(L)'
;MSQLRGLPLERAELFGKPSIGARYTHGASYERTGERCCICHRPATNCHHVAPRRLGERFSLVTPDRTWLLRSPLFALCGSGTTGCHNGFHGGSALTARWMWDDPQYERWWWDGILLEQWGPHAEELYGFGFWRIEDKKHDRLIEIREGN
;
A
#
# COMPACT_ATOMS: atom_id res chain seq x y z
N MET A 1 19.10 -1.26 -12.52
CA MET A 1 18.38 -1.71 -11.30
C MET A 1 17.93 -3.16 -11.44
N SER A 2 18.75 -4.13 -11.00
CA SER A 2 18.42 -5.56 -11.02
C SER A 2 17.31 -5.96 -10.03
N GLN A 3 17.09 -5.13 -9.00
CA GLN A 3 16.15 -5.37 -7.90
C GLN A 3 14.68 -5.38 -8.33
N LEU A 4 14.34 -4.69 -9.42
CA LEU A 4 12.95 -4.54 -9.87
C LEU A 4 12.38 -5.80 -10.54
N ARG A 5 13.22 -6.75 -10.95
CA ARG A 5 12.83 -8.04 -11.58
C ARG A 5 11.77 -7.90 -12.68
N GLY A 6 11.86 -6.84 -13.49
CA GLY A 6 10.92 -6.56 -14.59
C GLY A 6 9.63 -5.82 -14.21
N LEU A 7 9.42 -5.49 -12.93
CA LEU A 7 8.35 -4.58 -12.50
C LEU A 7 8.77 -3.12 -12.69
N PRO A 8 7.91 -2.23 -13.21
CA PRO A 8 8.12 -0.79 -13.15
C PRO A 8 8.28 -0.33 -11.69
N LEU A 9 9.18 0.64 -11.45
CA LEU A 9 9.45 1.18 -10.11
C LEU A 9 8.16 1.60 -9.40
N GLU A 10 7.28 2.35 -10.07
CA GLU A 10 5.99 2.79 -9.52
C GLU A 10 5.12 1.64 -8.97
N ARG A 11 5.20 0.45 -9.58
CA ARG A 11 4.45 -0.71 -9.15
C ARG A 11 5.14 -1.45 -8.02
N ALA A 12 6.46 -1.55 -8.08
CA ALA A 12 7.26 -2.18 -7.04
C ALA A 12 7.24 -1.34 -5.74
N GLU A 13 7.15 -0.02 -5.86
CA GLU A 13 7.07 0.95 -4.77
C GLU A 13 5.88 0.71 -3.84
N LEU A 14 4.78 0.15 -4.36
CA LEU A 14 3.61 -0.17 -3.55
C LEU A 14 3.87 -1.27 -2.52
N PHE A 15 4.75 -2.21 -2.81
CA PHE A 15 4.96 -3.39 -1.96
C PHE A 15 5.67 -3.01 -0.66
N GLY A 16 5.22 -3.58 0.45
CA GLY A 16 5.79 -3.41 1.79
C GLY A 16 5.43 -2.10 2.49
N LYS A 17 4.69 -1.19 1.84
CA LYS A 17 4.22 0.05 2.45
C LYS A 17 3.16 -0.17 3.52
N PRO A 18 2.89 0.79 4.43
CA PRO A 18 1.94 0.57 5.52
C PRO A 18 0.52 0.35 4.99
N SER A 19 -0.23 -0.48 5.71
CA SER A 19 -1.66 -0.67 5.48
C SER A 19 -2.47 0.48 6.12
N ILE A 20 -3.76 0.59 5.79
CA ILE A 20 -4.67 1.58 6.39
C ILE A 20 -5.91 0.85 6.89
N GLY A 21 -6.11 0.79 8.20
CA GLY A 21 -7.27 0.12 8.80
C GLY A 21 -7.39 -1.37 8.49
N ALA A 22 -6.31 -2.02 8.07
CA ALA A 22 -6.29 -3.46 7.78
C ALA A 22 -4.90 -4.03 8.04
N ARG A 23 -4.82 -5.33 8.30
CA ARG A 23 -3.54 -6.02 8.50
C ARG A 23 -3.60 -7.47 8.04
N TYR A 24 -2.43 -8.01 7.72
CA TYR A 24 -2.26 -9.45 7.61
C TYR A 24 -2.24 -10.08 8.99
N THR A 25 -2.84 -11.26 9.13
CA THR A 25 -2.87 -11.99 10.40
C THR A 25 -1.90 -13.17 10.35
N HIS A 26 -2.32 -14.30 9.79
CA HIS A 26 -1.48 -15.49 9.62
C HIS A 26 -1.48 -15.96 8.17
N GLY A 27 -0.27 -16.16 7.63
CA GLY A 27 -0.10 -16.61 6.24
C GLY A 27 -0.74 -15.66 5.24
N ALA A 28 -1.65 -16.19 4.41
CA ALA A 28 -2.35 -15.41 3.40
C ALA A 28 -3.54 -14.58 3.94
N SER A 29 -3.97 -14.86 5.18
CA SER A 29 -5.16 -14.25 5.78
C SER A 29 -4.91 -12.81 6.22
N TYR A 30 -5.99 -12.04 6.21
CA TYR A 30 -6.01 -10.63 6.60
C TYR A 30 -7.36 -10.25 7.18
N GLU A 31 -7.34 -9.19 7.97
CA GLU A 31 -8.54 -8.64 8.60
C GLU A 31 -8.55 -7.12 8.50
N ARG A 32 -9.75 -6.58 8.71
CA ARG A 32 -9.97 -5.15 8.85
C ARG A 32 -9.84 -4.78 10.31
N THR A 33 -9.04 -3.76 10.60
CA THR A 33 -8.88 -3.17 11.94
C THR A 33 -9.66 -1.86 12.07
N GLY A 34 -9.79 -1.09 10.98
CA GLY A 34 -10.51 0.17 10.95
C GLY A 34 -12.01 0.01 10.66
N GLU A 35 -12.85 0.73 11.39
CA GLU A 35 -14.31 0.70 11.18
C GLU A 35 -14.77 1.52 9.96
N ARG A 36 -13.94 2.45 9.49
CA ARG A 36 -14.30 3.43 8.46
C ARG A 36 -13.42 3.31 7.23
N CYS A 37 -14.03 3.55 6.07
CA CYS A 37 -13.36 3.58 4.77
C CYS A 37 -12.36 4.74 4.74
N CYS A 38 -11.10 4.46 4.40
CA CYS A 38 -10.05 5.48 4.37
C CYS A 38 -10.22 6.55 3.26
N ILE A 39 -11.19 6.39 2.35
CA ILE A 39 -11.44 7.30 1.22
C ILE A 39 -12.65 8.23 1.45
N CYS A 40 -13.73 7.69 2.03
CA CYS A 40 -15.00 8.42 2.16
C CYS A 40 -15.60 8.35 3.56
N HIS A 41 -14.92 7.71 4.51
CA HIS A 41 -15.32 7.58 5.92
C HIS A 41 -16.68 6.92 6.17
N ARG A 42 -17.36 6.36 5.16
CA ARG A 42 -18.47 5.42 5.37
C ARG A 42 -17.97 4.14 6.03
N PRO A 43 -18.83 3.33 6.68
CA PRO A 43 -18.42 2.06 7.27
C PRO A 43 -17.61 1.22 6.27
N ALA A 44 -16.43 0.78 6.68
CA ALA A 44 -15.62 -0.13 5.89
C ALA A 44 -16.19 -1.55 6.01
N THR A 45 -16.19 -2.27 4.90
CA THR A 45 -16.81 -3.60 4.79
C THR A 45 -15.84 -4.63 4.19
N ASN A 46 -14.66 -4.20 3.72
CA ASN A 46 -13.74 -5.08 3.02
C ASN A 46 -12.28 -4.60 3.13
N CYS A 47 -11.33 -5.49 2.84
CA CYS A 47 -9.90 -5.20 2.72
C CYS A 47 -9.48 -5.26 1.25
N HIS A 48 -8.76 -4.24 0.79
CA HIS A 48 -8.32 -4.11 -0.58
C HIS A 48 -6.79 -4.21 -0.68
N HIS A 49 -6.29 -5.07 -1.56
CA HIS A 49 -4.87 -5.12 -1.91
C HIS A 49 -4.54 -3.99 -2.88
N VAL A 50 -3.72 -3.04 -2.46
CA VAL A 50 -3.40 -1.82 -3.24
C VAL A 50 -2.58 -2.15 -4.49
N ALA A 51 -1.51 -2.93 -4.35
CA ALA A 51 -0.84 -3.54 -5.49
C ALA A 51 -1.74 -4.66 -6.06
N PRO A 52 -2.12 -4.62 -7.35
CA PRO A 52 -2.97 -5.62 -7.96
C PRO A 52 -2.38 -7.04 -7.88
N ARG A 53 -3.19 -8.03 -7.47
CA ARG A 53 -2.74 -9.43 -7.33
C ARG A 53 -2.14 -10.05 -8.60
N ARG A 54 -2.51 -9.55 -9.79
CA ARG A 54 -1.91 -9.97 -11.08
C ARG A 54 -0.41 -9.67 -11.18
N LEU A 55 0.12 -8.80 -10.33
CA LEU A 55 1.55 -8.49 -10.23
C LEU A 55 2.30 -9.50 -9.34
N GLY A 56 1.60 -10.52 -8.83
CA GLY A 56 2.12 -11.48 -7.85
C GLY A 56 1.65 -11.15 -6.44
N GLU A 57 1.60 -12.18 -5.58
CA GLU A 57 1.29 -12.00 -4.16
C GLU A 57 2.45 -11.34 -3.40
N ARG A 58 3.68 -11.55 -3.87
CA ARG A 58 4.92 -11.10 -3.23
C ARG A 58 5.86 -10.46 -4.24
N PHE A 59 6.57 -9.44 -3.79
CA PHE A 59 7.71 -8.83 -4.46
C PHE A 59 8.99 -9.15 -3.68
N SER A 60 10.03 -9.64 -4.36
CA SER A 60 11.32 -9.94 -3.73
C SER A 60 12.28 -8.78 -3.91
N LEU A 61 12.44 -7.95 -2.89
CA LEU A 61 13.48 -6.93 -2.84
C LEU A 61 14.78 -7.58 -2.36
N VAL A 62 15.78 -7.63 -3.24
CA VAL A 62 17.12 -8.16 -2.90
C VAL A 62 18.00 -6.98 -2.51
N THR A 63 18.52 -7.00 -1.28
CA THR A 63 19.59 -6.10 -0.82
C THR A 63 20.88 -6.91 -0.70
N PRO A 64 22.06 -6.27 -0.54
CA PRO A 64 23.33 -7.00 -0.46
C PRO A 64 23.33 -8.13 0.59
N ASP A 65 22.69 -7.90 1.74
CA ASP A 65 22.75 -8.83 2.87
C ASP A 65 21.58 -9.80 2.96
N ARG A 66 20.44 -9.50 2.31
CA ARG A 66 19.22 -10.32 2.44
C ARG A 66 18.22 -10.12 1.32
N THR A 67 17.24 -11.03 1.25
CA THR A 67 16.05 -10.87 0.43
C THR A 67 14.83 -10.62 1.31
N TRP A 68 14.09 -9.56 0.99
CA TRP A 68 12.83 -9.20 1.60
C TRP A 68 11.65 -9.65 0.74
N LEU A 69 10.72 -10.40 1.32
CA LEU A 69 9.47 -10.79 0.66
C LEU A 69 8.35 -9.83 1.05
N LEU A 70 8.13 -8.83 0.20
CA LEU A 70 7.19 -7.74 0.42
C LEU A 70 5.82 -8.10 -0.15
N ARG A 71 4.74 -7.73 0.55
CA ARG A 71 3.35 -7.93 0.08
C ARG A 71 2.70 -6.61 -0.28
N SER A 72 1.57 -6.71 -0.97
CA SER A 72 0.71 -5.57 -1.23
C SER A 72 0.14 -5.02 0.09
N PRO A 73 0.14 -3.70 0.35
CA PRO A 73 -0.54 -3.13 1.49
C PRO A 73 -2.05 -3.31 1.38
N LEU A 74 -2.72 -3.28 2.53
CA LEU A 74 -4.16 -3.47 2.63
C LEU A 74 -4.85 -2.17 3.04
N PHE A 75 -5.92 -1.80 2.35
CA PHE A 75 -6.79 -0.69 2.76
C PHE A 75 -8.16 -1.19 3.19
N ALA A 76 -8.65 -0.70 4.33
CA ALA A 76 -10.05 -0.86 4.73
C ALA A 76 -10.95 0.08 3.93
N LEU A 77 -11.82 -0.50 3.11
CA LEU A 77 -12.70 0.24 2.21
C LEU A 77 -14.16 -0.17 2.38
N CYS A 78 -15.06 0.74 2.00
CA CYS A 78 -16.47 0.42 1.83
C CYS A 78 -16.73 -0.26 0.48
N GLY A 79 -17.73 -1.13 0.45
CA GLY A 79 -18.15 -1.86 -0.75
C GLY A 79 -17.29 -3.08 -1.06
N SER A 80 -17.24 -3.43 -2.33
CA SER A 80 -16.63 -4.65 -2.89
C SER A 80 -15.92 -4.34 -4.21
N GLY A 81 -15.40 -5.34 -4.91
CA GLY A 81 -14.83 -5.17 -6.25
C GLY A 81 -15.75 -4.52 -7.30
N THR A 82 -17.07 -4.42 -7.02
CA THR A 82 -18.08 -3.84 -7.91
C THR A 82 -18.88 -2.68 -7.28
N THR A 83 -18.71 -2.40 -5.99
CA THR A 83 -19.43 -1.32 -5.29
C THR A 83 -18.51 -0.48 -4.39
N GLY A 84 -18.93 0.74 -4.06
CA GLY A 84 -18.22 1.61 -3.11
C GLY A 84 -16.82 2.05 -3.56
N CYS A 85 -16.01 2.50 -2.61
CA CYS A 85 -14.63 2.93 -2.90
C CYS A 85 -13.73 1.76 -3.29
N HIS A 86 -14.04 0.53 -2.86
CA HIS A 86 -13.31 -0.64 -3.31
C HIS A 86 -13.39 -0.80 -4.85
N ASN A 87 -14.56 -0.65 -5.46
CA ASN A 87 -14.68 -0.63 -6.92
C ASN A 87 -13.93 0.54 -7.59
N GLY A 88 -13.74 1.65 -6.87
CA GLY A 88 -12.93 2.77 -7.33
C GLY A 88 -11.50 2.36 -7.73
N PHE A 89 -10.91 1.39 -7.04
CA PHE A 89 -9.59 0.81 -7.37
C PHE A 89 -9.64 -0.34 -8.38
N HIS A 90 -10.84 -0.84 -8.72
CA HIS A 90 -11.05 -1.94 -9.68
C HIS A 90 -11.74 -1.46 -10.95
N GLY A 91 -12.92 -2.01 -11.27
CA GLY A 91 -13.64 -1.77 -12.53
C GLY A 91 -14.12 -0.33 -12.69
N GLY A 92 -14.30 0.40 -11.58
CA GLY A 92 -14.57 1.83 -11.59
C GLY A 92 -13.34 2.68 -11.97
N SER A 93 -12.12 2.18 -11.70
CA SER A 93 -10.82 2.79 -12.07
C SER A 93 -10.71 4.30 -11.83
N ALA A 94 -11.41 4.80 -10.81
CA ALA A 94 -11.46 6.21 -10.44
C ALA A 94 -10.41 6.56 -9.37
N LEU A 95 -9.91 5.56 -8.63
CA LEU A 95 -8.96 5.73 -7.54
C LEU A 95 -7.60 5.15 -7.92
N THR A 96 -6.54 5.92 -7.72
CA THR A 96 -5.15 5.46 -7.89
C THR A 96 -4.35 5.85 -6.65
N ALA A 97 -3.73 4.86 -6.00
CA ALA A 97 -2.90 5.07 -4.81
C ALA A 97 -1.40 5.05 -5.19
N ARG A 98 -0.64 5.97 -4.60
CA ARG A 98 0.82 6.01 -4.66
C ARG A 98 1.37 6.32 -3.27
N TRP A 99 2.47 5.67 -2.93
CA TRP A 99 3.27 6.10 -1.78
C TRP A 99 4.15 7.27 -2.21
N MET A 100 4.15 8.33 -1.40
CA MET A 100 4.98 9.51 -1.59
C MET A 100 5.97 9.58 -0.43
N TRP A 101 7.27 9.57 -0.74
CA TRP A 101 8.30 9.83 0.25
C TRP A 101 8.40 11.34 0.51
N ASP A 102 8.56 11.74 1.77
CA ASP A 102 8.75 13.15 2.14
C ASP A 102 10.14 13.66 1.72
N ASP A 103 11.15 12.77 1.63
CA ASP A 103 12.50 13.06 1.14
C ASP A 103 13.01 11.93 0.22
N PRO A 104 13.66 12.23 -0.92
CA PRO A 104 14.28 11.22 -1.79
C PRO A 104 15.30 10.29 -1.10
N GLN A 105 15.89 10.72 0.02
CA GLN A 105 16.76 9.89 0.85
C GLN A 105 16.00 8.75 1.52
N TYR A 106 14.74 8.94 1.89
CA TYR A 106 13.92 7.89 2.50
C TYR A 106 13.52 6.82 1.48
N GLU A 107 13.28 7.22 0.24
CA GLU A 107 13.13 6.29 -0.89
C GLU A 107 14.39 5.42 -1.03
N ARG A 108 15.58 6.03 -1.03
CA ARG A 108 16.85 5.29 -1.09
C ARG A 108 16.99 4.32 0.08
N TRP A 109 16.74 4.77 1.32
CA TRP A 109 16.80 3.90 2.50
C TRP A 109 15.81 2.74 2.46
N TRP A 110 14.64 2.91 1.83
CA TRP A 110 13.72 1.81 1.59
C TRP A 110 14.30 0.77 0.62
N TRP A 111 14.80 1.23 -0.54
CA TRP A 111 15.33 0.36 -1.59
C TRP A 111 16.64 -0.33 -1.21
N ASP A 112 17.43 0.28 -0.33
CA ASP A 112 18.63 -0.31 0.27
C ASP A 112 18.29 -1.25 1.45
N GLY A 113 17.04 -1.23 1.93
CA GLY A 113 16.54 -2.10 2.99
C GLY A 113 16.77 -1.59 4.42
N ILE A 114 17.32 -0.39 4.60
CA ILE A 114 17.58 0.22 5.91
C ILE A 114 16.29 0.39 6.71
N LEU A 115 15.24 0.93 6.09
CA LEU A 115 13.94 1.09 6.78
C LEU A 115 13.26 -0.26 7.05
N LEU A 116 13.46 -1.24 6.16
CA LEU A 116 12.95 -2.59 6.34
C LEU A 116 13.66 -3.32 7.48
N GLU A 117 14.96 -3.11 7.66
CA GLU A 117 15.71 -3.70 8.77
C GLU A 117 15.25 -3.16 10.12
N GLN A 118 15.03 -1.85 10.19
CA GLN A 118 14.61 -1.20 11.43
C GLN A 118 13.19 -1.57 11.86
N TRP A 119 12.23 -1.56 10.91
CA TRP A 119 10.80 -1.64 11.25
C TRP A 119 10.06 -2.82 10.60
N GLY A 120 10.64 -3.43 9.56
CA GLY A 120 9.98 -4.46 8.77
C GLY A 120 8.97 -3.91 7.75
N PRO A 121 8.40 -4.78 6.90
CA PRO A 121 7.36 -4.40 5.96
C PRO A 121 6.05 -4.08 6.67
N HIS A 122 5.26 -3.17 6.08
CA HIS A 122 3.94 -2.74 6.55
C HIS A 122 3.93 -1.99 7.89
N ALA A 123 5.09 -1.67 8.44
CA ALA A 123 5.22 -0.95 9.70
C ALA A 123 4.59 0.45 9.63
N GLU A 124 3.85 0.85 10.67
CA GLU A 124 3.19 2.16 10.74
C GLU A 124 4.20 3.30 10.85
N GLU A 125 5.39 3.04 11.40
CA GLU A 125 6.50 3.99 11.50
C GLU A 125 6.93 4.54 10.14
N LEU A 126 6.62 3.85 9.03
CA LEU A 126 6.86 4.33 7.69
C LEU A 126 6.11 5.64 7.37
N TYR A 127 5.00 5.94 8.05
CA TYR A 127 4.33 7.23 7.93
C TYR A 127 5.16 8.42 8.43
N GLY A 128 6.19 8.18 9.24
CA GLY A 128 7.18 9.20 9.61
C GLY A 128 8.10 9.63 8.45
N PHE A 129 8.06 8.92 7.32
CA PHE A 129 8.94 9.13 6.16
C PHE A 129 8.17 9.44 4.87
N GLY A 130 6.84 9.40 4.91
CA GLY A 130 6.02 9.54 3.72
C GLY A 130 4.54 9.32 3.98
N PHE A 131 3.76 9.25 2.91
CA PHE A 131 2.32 9.17 3.00
C PHE A 131 1.68 8.52 1.78
N TRP A 132 0.45 8.06 1.94
CA TRP A 132 -0.36 7.64 0.81
C TRP A 132 -1.01 8.85 0.14
N ARG A 133 -0.75 9.04 -1.15
CA ARG A 133 -1.52 9.95 -2.01
C ARG A 133 -2.49 9.12 -2.85
N ILE A 134 -3.76 9.47 -2.78
CA ILE A 134 -4.84 8.82 -3.53
C ILE A 134 -5.51 9.84 -4.43
N GLU A 135 -5.40 9.62 -5.74
CA GLU A 135 -6.06 10.42 -6.76
C GLU A 135 -7.48 9.89 -6.98
N ASP A 136 -8.49 10.73 -6.81
CA ASP A 136 -9.91 10.43 -7.02
C ASP A 136 -10.42 11.22 -8.23
N LYS A 137 -10.28 10.61 -9.41
CA LYS A 137 -10.64 11.21 -10.71
C LYS A 137 -12.13 11.47 -10.85
N LYS A 138 -12.96 10.73 -10.11
CA LYS A 138 -14.42 10.88 -10.19
C LYS A 138 -14.89 12.18 -9.52
N HIS A 139 -14.22 12.59 -8.45
CA HIS A 139 -14.57 13.79 -7.68
C HIS A 139 -13.52 14.89 -7.78
N ASP A 140 -12.55 14.73 -8.69
CA ASP A 140 -11.46 15.66 -8.95
C ASP A 140 -10.75 16.13 -7.66
N ARG A 141 -10.28 15.18 -6.86
CA ARG A 141 -9.61 15.48 -5.58
C ARG A 141 -8.43 14.58 -5.30
N LEU A 142 -7.52 15.09 -4.47
CA LEU A 142 -6.40 14.36 -3.90
C LEU A 142 -6.66 14.12 -2.41
N ILE A 143 -6.40 12.90 -1.96
CA ILE A 143 -6.52 12.49 -0.57
C ILE A 143 -5.12 12.10 -0.09
N GLU A 144 -4.66 12.71 1.00
CA GLU A 144 -3.38 12.40 1.63
C GLU A 144 -3.63 11.73 2.97
N ILE A 145 -3.00 10.58 3.21
CA ILE A 145 -3.16 9.79 4.43
C ILE A 145 -1.78 9.56 5.05
N ARG A 146 -1.58 10.15 6.24
CA ARG A 146 -0.32 10.19 6.99
C ARG A 146 -0.30 9.31 8.24
N GLU A 147 -1.32 8.48 8.45
CA GLU A 147 -1.39 7.54 9.57
C GLU A 147 -2.26 6.32 9.23
N GLY A 148 -2.01 5.21 9.92
CA GLY A 148 -2.84 4.01 9.84
C GLY A 148 -4.01 4.13 10.79
N ASN A 149 -5.24 4.22 10.27
CA ASN A 149 -6.46 4.18 11.08
C ASN A 149 -6.62 2.90 11.89
#